data_AF-A0A8C3UMN8-F1
#
_entry.id   AF-A0A8C3UMN8-F1
#
_cell.length_a   1.000
_cell.length_b   1.000
_cell.length_c   1.000
_cell.angle_alpha   90.00
_cell.angle_beta   90.00
_cell.angle_gamma   90.00
#
_symmetry.space_group_name_H-M   'P 1'
#
loop_
_entity.id
_entity.type
_entity.pdbx_description
1 polymer ?
#
loop_
_entity_poly.entity_id
_entity_poly.type
_entity_poly.pdbx_seq_one_letter_code
_entity_poly.pdbx_strand_id
1 'polypeptide(L)'
;MSPLSPLSPVALVALVALVALVALVAPVVADRTRCDIGHRPELSLRLAWEREEPGALLVTNGGHWGHWGDAQFCPEESFVVGFQLKVQPYQGFFGDDTGLNGVRLLCDTGTHTVTSSVGPFGDWTPPELCPPGERVVSFRLRVEPSQGLWDDAAATDVAAMCTGGSRLEGGGLPRGEWGQWSERCAPACSVCGVRARVEPAKGGDNSGLNDLKMYCCT
;
A
#
# COMPACT_ATOMS: atom_id res chain seq x y z
N MET A 1 -23.75 11.08 55.69
CA MET A 1 -22.97 10.43 54.61
C MET A 1 -22.90 8.95 54.96
N SER A 2 -23.63 8.09 54.26
CA SER A 2 -23.66 6.65 54.57
C SER A 2 -22.48 5.96 53.90
N PRO A 3 -21.73 5.08 54.59
CA PRO A 3 -20.62 4.36 53.99
C PRO A 3 -21.13 3.33 52.98
N LEU A 4 -20.49 3.26 51.82
CA LEU A 4 -20.74 2.23 50.82
C LEU A 4 -20.29 0.87 51.36
N SER A 5 -21.19 -0.12 51.33
CA SER A 5 -20.89 -1.49 51.73
C SER A 5 -19.93 -2.16 50.73
N PRO A 6 -18.94 -2.95 51.19
CA PRO A 6 -18.04 -3.66 50.31
C PRO A 6 -18.79 -4.73 49.49
N LEU A 7 -18.37 -4.89 48.24
CA LEU A 7 -18.93 -5.89 47.33
C LEU A 7 -18.66 -7.31 47.85
N SER A 8 -19.67 -8.18 47.74
CA SER A 8 -19.53 -9.60 48.05
C SER A 8 -18.48 -10.26 47.15
N PRO A 9 -17.71 -11.25 47.65
CA PRO A 9 -16.74 -11.99 46.84
C PRO A 9 -17.38 -12.62 45.59
N VAL A 10 -18.66 -12.99 45.64
CA VAL A 10 -19.39 -13.51 44.46
C VAL A 10 -19.60 -12.43 43.41
N ALA A 11 -19.92 -11.19 43.85
CA ALA A 11 -20.07 -10.05 42.95
C ALA A 11 -18.73 -9.65 42.32
N LEU A 12 -17.63 -9.78 43.06
CA LEU A 12 -16.29 -9.51 42.56
C LEU A 12 -15.87 -10.52 41.48
N VAL A 13 -16.12 -11.81 41.70
CA VAL A 13 -15.82 -12.87 40.71
C VAL A 13 -16.66 -12.69 39.45
N ALA A 14 -17.95 -12.39 39.59
CA ALA A 14 -18.82 -12.10 38.47
C ALA A 14 -18.35 -10.88 37.66
N LEU A 15 -17.90 -9.82 38.34
CA LEU A 15 -17.38 -8.61 37.68
C LEU A 15 -16.08 -8.90 36.92
N VAL A 16 -15.14 -9.64 37.52
CA VAL A 16 -13.88 -10.03 36.88
C VAL A 16 -14.13 -10.92 35.67
N ALA A 17 -15.04 -11.88 35.77
CA ALA A 17 -15.44 -12.72 34.65
C ALA A 17 -16.09 -11.90 33.52
N LEU A 18 -16.95 -10.93 33.86
CA LEU A 18 -17.59 -10.05 32.88
C LEU A 18 -16.57 -9.15 32.18
N VAL A 19 -15.62 -8.57 32.93
CA VAL A 19 -14.55 -7.73 32.38
C VAL A 19 -13.62 -8.55 31.48
N ALA A 20 -13.28 -9.78 31.85
CA ALA A 20 -12.51 -10.69 31.02
C ALA A 20 -13.27 -11.07 29.73
N LEU A 21 -14.58 -11.36 29.82
CA LEU A 21 -15.43 -11.62 28.65
C LEU A 21 -15.54 -10.39 27.73
N VAL A 22 -15.72 -9.19 28.29
CA VAL A 22 -15.76 -7.95 27.51
C VAL A 22 -14.40 -7.66 26.86
N ALA A 23 -13.29 -7.91 27.54
CA ALA A 23 -11.94 -7.77 26.98
C ALA A 23 -11.65 -8.80 25.87
N LEU A 24 -12.25 -9.99 25.93
CA LEU A 24 -12.16 -11.01 24.86
C LEU A 24 -13.03 -10.67 23.64
N VAL A 25 -14.08 -9.85 23.78
CA VAL A 25 -14.95 -9.38 22.68
C VAL A 25 -14.46 -8.05 22.07
N ALA A 26 -13.62 -7.31 22.79
CA ALA A 26 -13.09 -6.01 22.38
C ALA A 26 -12.07 -5.97 21.20
N PRO A 27 -11.47 -7.05 20.65
CA PRO A 27 -10.50 -6.89 19.56
C PRO A 27 -11.13 -6.71 18.17
N VAL A 28 -12.45 -6.83 17.99
CA VAL A 28 -13.07 -6.84 16.65
C VAL A 28 -13.35 -5.43 16.09
N VAL A 29 -13.44 -4.40 16.93
CA VAL A 29 -13.82 -3.05 16.48
C VAL A 29 -12.64 -2.24 15.92
N ALA A 30 -11.40 -2.55 16.35
CA ALA A 30 -10.19 -1.87 15.87
C ALA A 30 -9.72 -2.35 14.48
N ASP A 31 -10.27 -3.45 13.97
CA ASP A 31 -9.82 -4.10 12.74
C ASP A 31 -10.48 -3.48 11.49
N ARG A 32 -11.74 -3.04 11.61
CA ARG A 32 -12.51 -2.47 10.49
C ARG A 32 -12.04 -1.09 10.03
N THR A 33 -11.48 -0.27 10.95
CA THR A 33 -10.93 1.05 10.60
C THR A 33 -9.78 1.00 9.61
N ARG A 34 -9.11 -0.15 9.45
CA ARG A 34 -8.01 -0.33 8.50
C ARG A 34 -8.48 -0.74 7.10
N CYS A 35 -9.76 -1.00 6.92
CA CYS A 35 -10.37 -1.35 5.64
C CYS A 35 -11.29 -0.25 5.09
N ASP A 36 -11.53 0.81 5.87
CA ASP A 36 -12.48 1.85 5.50
C ASP A 36 -11.92 2.72 4.37
N ILE A 37 -12.30 2.33 3.15
CA ILE A 37 -12.68 3.25 2.07
C ILE A 37 -14.18 3.05 1.76
N GLY A 38 -14.96 2.66 2.78
CA GLY A 38 -16.40 2.48 2.70
C GLY A 38 -17.11 3.83 2.61
N HIS A 39 -17.71 4.09 1.44
CA HIS A 39 -18.30 5.35 0.98
C HIS A 39 -17.31 6.48 0.65
N ARG A 40 -17.09 6.66 -0.66
CA ARG A 40 -16.46 7.81 -1.30
C ARG A 40 -16.95 9.12 -0.67
N PRO A 41 -16.10 9.92 -0.01
CA PRO A 41 -16.48 11.30 0.22
C PRO A 41 -16.36 12.01 -1.12
N GLU A 42 -17.48 12.48 -1.67
CA GLU A 42 -17.41 13.63 -2.57
C GLU A 42 -16.59 14.71 -1.88
N LEU A 43 -15.65 15.29 -2.63
CA LEU A 43 -14.79 16.40 -2.25
C LEU A 43 -15.45 17.31 -1.20
N SER A 44 -14.93 17.34 0.01
CA SER A 44 -15.07 18.51 0.87
C SER A 44 -13.70 19.08 1.20
N LEU A 45 -13.49 20.24 0.60
CA LEU A 45 -12.35 21.12 0.72
C LEU A 45 -12.06 21.52 2.17
N ARG A 46 -10.75 21.52 2.49
CA ARG A 46 -10.02 22.34 3.51
C ARG A 46 -9.46 21.55 4.71
N LEU A 47 -8.12 21.62 4.78
CA LEU A 47 -7.23 21.38 5.93
C LEU A 47 -6.95 19.92 6.30
N ALA A 48 -6.11 19.23 5.52
CA ALA A 48 -5.29 18.14 6.04
C ALA A 48 -4.01 18.03 5.21
N TRP A 49 -2.95 18.72 5.62
CA TRP A 49 -1.62 18.52 5.04
C TRP A 49 -0.87 17.35 5.68
N GLU A 50 -1.52 16.57 6.57
CA GLU A 50 -0.87 15.47 7.30
C GLU A 50 -1.86 14.43 7.89
N ARG A 51 -3.02 14.18 7.26
CA ARG A 51 -3.84 13.01 7.67
C ARG A 51 -3.38 11.78 6.92
N GLU A 52 -2.98 10.76 7.69
CA GLU A 52 -2.90 9.37 7.27
C GLU A 52 -4.17 9.05 6.46
N GLU A 53 -3.98 8.70 5.19
CA GLU A 53 -5.09 8.42 4.28
C GLU A 53 -5.73 7.11 4.76
N PRO A 54 -7.03 7.08 5.12
CA PRO A 54 -7.68 5.87 5.60
C PRO A 54 -7.48 4.69 4.63
N GLY A 55 -7.18 3.52 5.19
CA GLY A 55 -6.91 2.32 4.41
C GLY A 55 -5.57 2.31 3.65
N ALA A 56 -4.77 3.37 3.69
CA ALA A 56 -3.48 3.40 3.00
C ALA A 56 -2.43 2.53 3.70
N LEU A 57 -1.89 1.59 2.95
CA LEU A 57 -0.66 0.88 3.24
C LEU A 57 0.53 1.74 2.78
N LEU A 58 1.48 1.92 3.68
CA LEU A 58 2.69 2.72 3.50
C LEU A 58 3.94 1.85 3.63
N VAL A 59 5.03 2.28 3.01
CA VAL A 59 6.38 1.75 3.23
C VAL A 59 7.28 2.87 3.72
N THR A 60 8.37 2.53 4.41
CA THR A 60 9.25 3.52 5.05
C THR A 60 10.44 3.94 4.19
N ASN A 61 10.72 3.20 3.11
CA ASN A 61 11.90 3.39 2.28
C ASN A 61 11.61 4.12 0.95
N GLY A 62 10.37 4.52 0.68
CA GLY A 62 10.02 5.29 -0.52
C GLY A 62 10.62 6.69 -0.54
N GLY A 63 10.93 7.19 -1.73
CA GLY A 63 11.49 8.53 -1.95
C GLY A 63 10.49 9.65 -1.67
N HIS A 64 11.02 10.80 -1.25
CA HIS A 64 10.18 11.96 -0.87
C HIS A 64 9.93 12.96 -2.01
N TRP A 65 10.67 12.85 -3.12
CA TRP A 65 10.60 13.74 -4.27
C TRP A 65 9.52 13.36 -5.27
N GLY A 66 9.12 14.34 -6.08
CA GLY A 66 8.03 14.21 -7.03
C GLY A 66 6.66 14.52 -6.43
N HIS A 67 5.61 14.23 -7.19
CA HIS A 67 4.24 14.53 -6.81
C HIS A 67 3.42 13.24 -6.75
N TRP A 68 2.57 13.14 -5.72
CA TRP A 68 1.54 12.10 -5.68
C TRP A 68 0.53 12.35 -6.80
N GLY A 69 0.34 11.36 -7.67
CA GLY A 69 -0.76 11.34 -8.63
C GLY A 69 -2.13 11.20 -7.95
N ASP A 70 -3.16 11.03 -8.76
CA ASP A 70 -4.48 10.69 -8.25
C ASP A 70 -4.50 9.23 -7.76
N ALA A 71 -5.21 8.98 -6.66
CA ALA A 71 -5.49 7.61 -6.23
C ALA A 71 -6.48 6.97 -7.22
N GLN A 72 -6.21 5.73 -7.63
CA GLN A 72 -7.02 4.98 -8.57
C GLN A 72 -7.40 3.63 -7.96
N PHE A 73 -8.64 3.21 -8.17
CA PHE A 73 -9.23 2.06 -7.49
C PHE A 73 -9.87 1.12 -8.49
N CYS A 74 -9.80 -0.19 -8.21
CA CYS A 74 -10.60 -1.19 -8.88
C CYS A 74 -12.11 -0.83 -8.80
N PRO A 75 -12.94 -1.40 -9.70
CA PRO A 75 -14.39 -1.25 -9.63
C PRO A 75 -14.94 -1.61 -8.25
N GLU A 76 -16.18 -1.19 -7.97
CA GLU A 76 -16.86 -1.56 -6.72
C GLU A 76 -16.89 -3.08 -6.54
N GLU A 77 -16.70 -3.53 -5.29
CA GLU A 77 -16.63 -4.95 -4.91
C GLU A 77 -15.52 -5.76 -5.63
N SER A 78 -14.50 -5.09 -6.17
CA SER A 78 -13.35 -5.69 -6.85
C SER A 78 -12.04 -5.38 -6.15
N PHE A 79 -11.12 -6.34 -6.19
CA PHE A 79 -9.82 -6.22 -5.52
C PHE A 79 -8.68 -6.64 -6.43
N VAL A 80 -7.47 -6.26 -6.01
CA VAL A 80 -6.24 -6.54 -6.71
C VAL A 80 -5.84 -8.00 -6.54
N VAL A 81 -5.58 -8.67 -7.67
CA VAL A 81 -5.10 -10.05 -7.74
C VAL A 81 -3.66 -10.15 -8.25
N GLY A 82 -3.06 -9.02 -8.63
CA GLY A 82 -1.72 -8.98 -9.17
C GLY A 82 -1.35 -7.61 -9.71
N PHE A 83 -0.18 -7.49 -10.33
CA PHE A 83 0.30 -6.23 -10.87
C PHE A 83 1.28 -6.41 -12.05
N GLN A 84 1.55 -5.32 -12.74
CA GLN A 84 2.63 -5.16 -13.71
C GLN A 84 3.44 -3.91 -13.35
N LEU A 85 4.72 -3.93 -13.69
CA LEU A 85 5.62 -2.79 -13.55
C LEU A 85 5.94 -2.21 -14.92
N LYS A 86 6.06 -0.88 -15.01
CA LYS A 86 6.60 -0.23 -16.20
C LYS A 86 8.07 0.07 -15.93
N VAL A 87 8.96 -0.64 -16.60
CA VAL A 87 10.40 -0.62 -16.31
C VAL A 87 11.15 -0.18 -17.54
N GLN A 88 12.04 0.81 -17.42
CA GLN A 88 13.02 1.08 -18.47
C GLN A 88 14.21 0.13 -18.28
N PRO A 89 14.52 -0.73 -19.26
CA PRO A 89 15.67 -1.61 -19.16
C PRO A 89 16.96 -0.79 -19.19
N TYR A 90 18.00 -1.35 -18.55
CA TYR A 90 19.35 -0.77 -18.51
C TYR A 90 19.81 -0.32 -19.89
N GLN A 91 20.11 0.97 -20.04
CA GLN A 91 20.51 1.56 -21.34
C GLN A 91 22.03 1.58 -21.55
N GLY A 92 22.82 1.05 -20.59
CA GLY A 92 24.29 1.02 -20.67
C GLY A 92 24.97 2.18 -19.94
N PHE A 93 26.30 2.26 -20.05
CA PHE A 93 27.15 3.15 -19.23
C PHE A 93 26.94 4.65 -19.46
N PHE A 94 26.27 5.04 -20.55
CA PHE A 94 26.03 6.44 -20.94
C PHE A 94 24.53 6.80 -20.98
N GLY A 95 23.65 5.83 -20.70
CA GLY A 95 22.21 6.06 -20.63
C GLY A 95 21.78 6.20 -19.19
N ASP A 96 21.06 7.28 -18.88
CA ASP A 96 20.53 7.49 -17.54
C ASP A 96 19.35 6.53 -17.32
N ASP A 97 19.46 5.65 -16.34
CA ASP A 97 18.52 4.55 -16.10
C ASP A 97 17.34 5.04 -15.24
N THR A 98 16.19 5.35 -15.83
CA THR A 98 15.02 5.89 -15.09
C THR A 98 14.42 4.96 -14.02
N GLY A 99 14.89 3.71 -13.89
CA GLY A 99 14.36 2.76 -12.92
C GLY A 99 12.90 2.38 -13.18
N LEU A 100 12.12 2.28 -12.10
CA LEU A 100 10.69 1.98 -12.17
C LEU A 100 9.91 3.23 -12.56
N ASN A 101 9.05 3.15 -13.57
CA ASN A 101 8.28 4.29 -14.09
C ASN A 101 6.79 4.22 -13.74
N GLY A 102 6.27 3.06 -13.35
CA GLY A 102 4.84 2.92 -13.04
C GLY A 102 4.45 1.56 -12.52
N VAL A 103 3.29 1.53 -11.86
CA VAL A 103 2.64 0.31 -11.37
C VAL A 103 1.23 0.25 -11.93
N ARG A 104 0.86 -0.90 -12.48
CA ARG A 104 -0.49 -1.23 -12.92
C ARG A 104 -1.02 -2.36 -12.06
N LEU A 105 -2.12 -2.12 -11.37
CA LEU A 105 -2.82 -3.17 -10.62
C LEU A 105 -3.79 -3.91 -11.53
N LEU A 106 -3.93 -5.22 -11.30
CA LEU A 106 -4.84 -6.11 -12.01
C LEU A 106 -6.01 -6.44 -11.07
N CYS A 107 -7.23 -6.11 -11.48
CA CYS A 107 -8.44 -6.32 -10.67
C CYS A 107 -9.06 -7.69 -10.99
N ASP A 108 -9.72 -8.32 -10.02
CA ASP A 108 -10.36 -9.64 -10.18
C ASP A 108 -11.56 -9.65 -11.14
N THR A 109 -12.12 -8.48 -11.47
CA THR A 109 -13.31 -8.35 -12.31
C THR A 109 -12.90 -8.10 -13.77
N GLY A 110 -12.83 -9.18 -14.55
CA GLY A 110 -12.57 -9.14 -16.00
C GLY A 110 -11.13 -8.76 -16.35
N THR A 111 -10.94 -7.84 -17.29
CA THR A 111 -9.61 -7.34 -17.72
C THR A 111 -9.33 -5.92 -17.19
N HIS A 112 -10.00 -5.51 -16.11
CA HIS A 112 -9.85 -4.16 -15.56
C HIS A 112 -8.48 -4.01 -14.90
N THR A 113 -7.83 -2.87 -15.19
CA THR A 113 -6.55 -2.51 -14.61
C THR A 113 -6.56 -1.04 -14.22
N VAL A 114 -5.81 -0.69 -13.18
CA VAL A 114 -5.70 0.70 -12.71
C VAL A 114 -4.26 1.11 -12.51
N THR A 115 -3.96 2.36 -12.84
CA THR A 115 -2.63 2.99 -12.72
C THR A 115 -2.81 4.39 -12.17
N SER A 116 -2.00 4.80 -11.19
CA SER A 116 -1.90 6.20 -10.76
C SER A 116 -1.03 7.01 -11.75
N SER A 117 -0.13 7.88 -11.28
CA SER A 117 0.88 8.50 -12.13
C SER A 117 1.83 7.46 -12.72
N VAL A 118 2.16 7.62 -14.01
CA VAL A 118 3.06 6.74 -14.76
C VAL A 118 4.02 7.59 -15.60
N GLY A 119 5.32 7.31 -15.51
CA GLY A 119 6.36 7.89 -16.34
C GLY A 119 6.23 7.47 -17.82
N PRO A 120 6.71 8.27 -18.78
CA PRO A 120 6.54 7.99 -20.20
C PRO A 120 7.43 6.84 -20.66
N PHE A 121 8.53 6.54 -19.96
CA PHE A 121 9.55 5.59 -20.39
C PHE A 121 9.29 4.15 -19.90
N GLY A 122 9.96 3.21 -20.56
CA GLY A 122 9.91 1.78 -20.25
C GLY A 122 8.72 1.03 -20.84
N ASP A 123 8.75 -0.29 -20.68
CA ASP A 123 7.72 -1.22 -21.11
C ASP A 123 7.08 -1.91 -19.91
N TRP A 124 5.84 -2.36 -20.06
CA TRP A 124 5.15 -3.13 -19.03
C TRP A 124 5.70 -4.55 -18.97
N THR A 125 6.08 -5.01 -17.77
CA THR A 125 6.49 -6.39 -17.50
C THR A 125 5.31 -7.36 -17.67
N PRO A 126 5.56 -8.68 -17.81
CA PRO A 126 4.51 -9.68 -17.67
C PRO A 126 3.74 -9.54 -16.34
N PRO A 127 2.47 -9.94 -16.30
CA PRO A 127 1.66 -9.86 -15.09
C PRO A 127 2.14 -10.86 -14.02
N GLU A 128 2.35 -10.35 -12.82
CA GLU A 128 2.55 -11.15 -11.62
C GLU A 128 1.20 -11.32 -10.91
N LEU A 129 0.76 -12.56 -10.73
CA LEU A 129 -0.57 -12.90 -10.24
C LEU A 129 -0.48 -13.74 -8.98
N CYS A 130 -1.35 -13.43 -8.02
CA CYS A 130 -1.61 -14.30 -6.89
C CYS A 130 -2.18 -15.65 -7.37
N PRO A 131 -2.00 -16.73 -6.59
CA PRO A 131 -2.68 -17.99 -6.86
C PRO A 131 -4.20 -17.81 -7.05
N PRO A 132 -4.87 -18.71 -7.79
CA PRO A 132 -6.30 -18.57 -8.06
C PRO A 132 -7.13 -18.42 -6.78
N GLY A 133 -7.95 -17.36 -6.72
CA GLY A 133 -8.80 -17.05 -5.56
C GLY A 133 -8.13 -16.22 -4.47
N GLU A 134 -6.84 -15.93 -4.60
CA GLU A 134 -6.11 -15.06 -3.66
C GLU A 134 -6.04 -13.60 -4.13
N ARG A 135 -5.84 -12.71 -3.16
CA ARG A 135 -5.81 -11.25 -3.37
C ARG A 135 -4.56 -10.64 -2.75
N VAL A 136 -4.14 -9.47 -3.22
CA VAL A 136 -3.01 -8.73 -2.64
C VAL A 136 -3.44 -8.09 -1.32
N VAL A 137 -2.57 -8.17 -0.30
CA VAL A 137 -2.85 -7.64 1.06
C VAL A 137 -1.71 -6.81 1.67
N SER A 138 -0.54 -6.77 1.04
CA SER A 138 0.61 -6.00 1.49
C SER A 138 1.61 -5.85 0.34
N PHE A 139 2.49 -4.85 0.43
CA PHE A 139 3.55 -4.64 -0.54
C PHE A 139 4.84 -4.17 0.13
N ARG A 140 5.94 -4.19 -0.63
CA ARG A 140 7.20 -3.55 -0.28
C ARG A 140 7.87 -3.00 -1.53
N LEU A 141 8.75 -2.03 -1.36
CA LEU A 141 9.57 -1.47 -2.43
C LEU A 141 11.02 -1.94 -2.31
N ARG A 142 11.65 -2.18 -3.45
CA ARG A 142 13.10 -2.17 -3.58
C ARG A 142 13.53 -0.78 -3.99
N VAL A 143 14.50 -0.22 -3.26
CA VAL A 143 14.91 1.17 -3.45
C VAL A 143 16.43 1.24 -3.50
N GLU A 144 16.95 1.96 -4.49
CA GLU A 144 18.36 2.32 -4.55
C GLU A 144 18.59 3.48 -3.57
N PRO A 145 19.46 3.31 -2.55
CA PRO A 145 19.70 4.37 -1.60
C PRO A 145 20.44 5.54 -2.26
N SER A 146 20.09 6.75 -1.83
CA SER A 146 20.78 7.99 -2.16
C SER A 146 22.30 7.83 -2.06
N GLN A 147 23.02 8.12 -3.15
CA GLN A 147 24.48 8.02 -3.23
C GLN A 147 25.20 9.33 -2.82
N GLY A 148 24.48 10.32 -2.29
CA GLY A 148 25.09 11.59 -1.85
C GLY A 148 24.08 12.69 -1.56
N LEU A 149 24.55 13.94 -1.44
CA LEU A 149 23.72 15.12 -1.15
C LEU A 149 22.68 15.45 -2.22
N TRP A 150 22.80 14.87 -3.42
CA TRP A 150 22.04 15.26 -4.61
C TRP A 150 21.43 14.07 -5.37
N ASP A 151 21.70 12.84 -4.92
CA ASP A 151 21.21 11.63 -5.58
C ASP A 151 19.99 11.10 -4.84
N ASP A 152 18.92 10.83 -5.56
CA ASP A 152 17.63 10.51 -4.94
C ASP A 152 17.43 9.02 -4.73
N ALA A 153 16.67 8.69 -3.68
CA ALA A 153 16.22 7.32 -3.47
C ALA A 153 15.15 6.99 -4.51
N ALA A 154 15.46 6.09 -5.43
CA ALA A 154 14.56 5.69 -6.53
C ALA A 154 14.04 4.27 -6.31
N ALA A 155 12.73 4.06 -6.53
CA ALA A 155 12.19 2.72 -6.51
C ALA A 155 12.63 1.96 -7.76
N THR A 156 13.10 0.74 -7.56
CA THR A 156 13.62 -0.12 -8.64
C THR A 156 12.74 -1.34 -8.87
N ASP A 157 11.98 -1.76 -7.85
CA ASP A 157 11.07 -2.91 -7.93
C ASP A 157 9.96 -2.83 -6.86
N VAL A 158 8.90 -3.62 -7.05
CA VAL A 158 7.79 -3.78 -6.11
C VAL A 158 7.58 -5.28 -5.88
N ALA A 159 7.35 -5.66 -4.64
CA ALA A 159 6.86 -6.99 -4.31
C ALA A 159 5.53 -6.89 -3.56
N ALA A 160 4.65 -7.86 -3.78
CA ALA A 160 3.34 -7.95 -3.14
C ALA A 160 3.19 -9.28 -2.38
N MET A 161 2.36 -9.26 -1.34
CA MET A 161 1.99 -10.45 -0.56
C MET A 161 0.54 -10.79 -0.85
N CYS A 162 0.26 -12.06 -1.15
CA CYS A 162 -1.08 -12.56 -1.33
C CYS A 162 -1.70 -13.02 -0.01
N THR A 163 -3.03 -13.18 0.02
CA THR A 163 -3.80 -13.68 1.18
C THR A 163 -3.27 -15.00 1.73
N GLY A 164 -2.84 -15.94 0.88
CA GLY A 164 -2.26 -17.24 1.24
C GLY A 164 -0.78 -17.18 1.62
N GLY A 165 -0.16 -15.99 1.56
CA GLY A 165 1.23 -15.75 1.96
C GLY A 165 2.27 -15.95 0.86
N SER A 166 1.87 -16.31 -0.36
CA SER A 166 2.77 -16.27 -1.51
C SER A 166 3.22 -14.84 -1.80
N ARG A 167 4.42 -14.71 -2.35
CA ARG A 167 5.04 -13.43 -2.70
C ARG A 167 5.13 -13.31 -4.21
N LEU A 168 4.76 -12.13 -4.71
CA LEU A 168 4.92 -11.74 -6.10
C LEU A 168 6.08 -10.74 -6.15
N GLU A 169 7.09 -10.98 -7.00
CA GLU A 169 8.17 -10.01 -7.26
C GLU A 169 8.00 -9.47 -8.67
N GLY A 170 7.99 -8.15 -8.82
CA GLY A 170 7.54 -7.47 -10.04
C GLY A 170 8.46 -7.55 -11.25
N GLY A 171 9.68 -8.07 -11.08
CA GLY A 171 10.68 -8.16 -12.14
C GLY A 171 11.27 -6.80 -12.51
N GLY A 172 11.38 -5.88 -11.55
CA GLY A 172 12.04 -4.60 -11.69
C GLY A 172 13.57 -4.70 -11.84
N LEU A 173 14.27 -3.59 -11.66
CA LEU A 173 15.73 -3.58 -11.75
C LEU A 173 16.36 -4.23 -10.51
N PRO A 174 17.41 -5.05 -10.65
CA PRO A 174 18.05 -5.74 -9.54
C PRO A 174 18.98 -4.82 -8.71
N ARG A 175 18.71 -3.52 -8.64
CA ARG A 175 19.51 -2.52 -7.90
C ARG A 175 18.83 -2.09 -6.61
N GLY A 176 19.63 -1.71 -5.62
CA GLY A 176 19.15 -1.31 -4.30
C GLY A 176 18.71 -2.47 -3.43
N GLU A 177 18.08 -2.14 -2.32
CA GLU A 177 17.70 -3.09 -1.27
C GLU A 177 16.19 -3.11 -1.04
N TRP A 178 15.66 -4.27 -0.67
CA TRP A 178 14.27 -4.40 -0.29
C TRP A 178 14.03 -3.75 1.07
N GLY A 179 13.03 -2.86 1.12
CA GLY A 179 12.51 -2.32 2.37
C GLY A 179 11.71 -3.35 3.16
N GLN A 180 11.23 -2.90 4.32
CA GLN A 180 10.26 -3.66 5.10
C GLN A 180 8.94 -3.80 4.34
N TRP A 181 8.21 -4.87 4.63
CA TRP A 181 6.83 -4.99 4.20
C TRP A 181 5.99 -3.89 4.84
N SER A 182 5.02 -3.36 4.09
CA SER A 182 3.93 -2.59 4.66
C SER A 182 3.21 -3.41 5.71
N GLU A 183 2.42 -2.74 6.54
CA GLU A 183 1.35 -3.41 7.26
C GLU A 183 0.50 -4.25 6.29
N ARG A 184 -0.12 -5.31 6.82
CA ARG A 184 -1.12 -6.07 6.06
C ARG A 184 -2.48 -5.38 6.17
N CYS A 185 -3.29 -5.51 5.12
CA CYS A 185 -4.72 -5.29 5.25
C CYS A 185 -5.27 -6.13 6.40
N ALA A 186 -6.25 -5.58 7.11
CA ALA A 186 -6.95 -6.30 8.16
C ALA A 186 -7.64 -7.56 7.60
N PRO A 187 -7.87 -8.59 8.44
CA PRO A 187 -8.69 -9.75 8.11
C PRO A 187 -9.97 -9.38 7.34
N ALA A 188 -10.27 -10.18 6.31
CA ALA A 188 -11.38 -9.98 5.37
C ALA A 188 -11.25 -8.80 4.38
N CYS A 189 -10.13 -8.07 4.40
CA CYS A 189 -9.89 -6.94 3.50
C CYS A 189 -8.78 -7.24 2.50
N SER A 190 -8.73 -6.49 1.41
CA SER A 190 -7.71 -6.66 0.36
C SER A 190 -7.41 -5.35 -0.32
N VAL A 191 -6.25 -5.29 -0.98
CA VAL A 191 -5.87 -4.11 -1.75
C VAL A 191 -6.86 -3.90 -2.89
N CYS A 192 -7.32 -2.66 -3.04
CA CYS A 192 -8.28 -2.25 -4.06
C CYS A 192 -7.80 -1.03 -4.85
N GLY A 193 -6.72 -0.37 -4.45
CA GLY A 193 -6.27 0.84 -5.13
C GLY A 193 -4.79 1.16 -4.93
N VAL A 194 -4.33 2.15 -5.71
CA VAL A 194 -2.95 2.60 -5.74
C VAL A 194 -2.86 4.10 -5.91
N ARG A 195 -1.81 4.69 -5.31
CA ARG A 195 -1.36 6.05 -5.59
C ARG A 195 0.15 6.02 -5.73
N ALA A 196 0.68 6.59 -6.80
CA ALA A 196 2.11 6.62 -7.08
C ALA A 196 2.64 8.04 -6.92
N ARG A 197 3.84 8.17 -6.34
CA ARG A 197 4.61 9.41 -6.34
C ARG A 197 5.64 9.32 -7.46
N VAL A 198 5.51 10.19 -8.44
CA VAL A 198 6.38 10.22 -9.61
C VAL A 198 6.97 11.61 -9.75
N GLU A 199 8.25 11.67 -10.05
CA GLU A 199 8.91 12.93 -10.38
C GLU A 199 8.61 13.34 -11.82
N PRO A 200 8.11 14.56 -12.09
CA PRO A 200 7.87 15.01 -13.45
C PRO A 200 9.21 15.22 -14.18
N ALA A 201 9.30 14.72 -15.41
CA ALA A 201 10.44 14.97 -16.28
C ALA A 201 10.60 16.49 -16.50
N LYS A 202 11.72 17.08 -16.06
CA LYS A 202 12.09 18.47 -16.34
C LYS A 202 13.31 18.48 -17.25
N GLY A 203 13.22 19.21 -18.36
CA GLY A 203 14.39 19.55 -19.16
C GLY A 203 15.10 18.38 -19.88
N GLY A 204 14.45 17.23 -20.03
CA GLY A 204 15.06 16.05 -20.67
C GLY A 204 15.56 14.98 -19.69
N ASP A 205 15.52 15.26 -18.38
CA ASP A 205 15.90 14.30 -17.34
C ASP A 205 14.72 13.44 -16.87
N ASN A 206 15.10 12.30 -16.32
CA ASN A 206 14.31 11.12 -15.99
C ASN A 206 13.11 11.38 -15.06
N SER A 207 11.92 10.94 -15.45
CA SER A 207 10.80 10.75 -14.52
C SER A 207 10.87 9.34 -13.93
N GLY A 208 10.97 9.21 -12.61
CA GLY A 208 10.98 7.93 -11.90
C GLY A 208 9.84 7.83 -10.89
N LEU A 209 9.40 6.61 -10.62
CA LEU A 209 8.56 6.29 -9.47
C LEU A 209 9.44 6.30 -8.21
N ASN A 210 9.09 7.15 -7.26
CA ASN A 210 9.83 7.30 -6.01
C ASN A 210 9.13 6.59 -4.86
N ASP A 211 7.80 6.59 -4.83
CA ASP A 211 7.02 6.00 -3.73
C ASP A 211 5.66 5.50 -4.18
N LEU A 212 5.06 4.63 -3.37
CA LEU A 212 3.80 3.96 -3.64
C LEU A 212 2.97 3.90 -2.36
N LYS A 213 1.67 4.20 -2.47
CA LYS A 213 0.65 3.80 -1.52
C LYS A 213 -0.25 2.77 -2.18
N MET A 214 -0.60 1.74 -1.44
CA MET A 214 -1.71 0.85 -1.80
C MET A 214 -2.83 1.05 -0.79
N TYR A 215 -4.07 0.76 -1.14
CA TYR A 215 -5.19 0.97 -0.23
C TYR A 215 -6.00 -0.31 -0.02
N CYS A 216 -6.37 -0.59 1.23
CA CYS A 216 -7.24 -1.69 1.62
C CYS A 216 -8.71 -1.27 1.58
N CYS A 217 -9.56 -2.08 0.96
CA CYS A 217 -11.01 -1.96 0.98
C CYS A 217 -11.66 -3.17 1.68
N THR A 218 -12.91 -3.00 2.10
CA THR A 218 -13.85 -4.07 2.49
C THR A 218 -14.61 -4.62 1.31
#